data_AF-A0A3D1CNZ1-F1
#
_entry.id   AF-A0A3D1CNZ1-F1
#
_cell.length_a   1.000
_cell.length_b   1.000
_cell.length_c   1.000
_cell.angle_alpha   90.00
_cell.angle_beta   90.00
_cell.angle_gamma   90.00
#
_symmetry.space_group_name_H-M   'P 1'
#
loop_
_entity.id
_entity.type
_entity.pdbx_description
1 polymer ?
#
loop_
_entity_poly.entity_id
_entity_poly.type
_entity_poly.pdbx_seq_one_letter_code
_entity_poly.pdbx_strand_id
1 'polypeptide(L)'
;MCCAAGLPMKVALNQLIGKAKPDRLLIEPSGLGHPEEVIAVLSGEFYQSIIDLRATLTLVDARHMADAKYREHETFQQQLQIADLIVANKSDMYGQSEIAALKAYLNEMHLQELPLQITQDAKINTEWLKPNAKFNQAVWQEQPAVFDLKNETQPIPDCGYLALGQQLSGWDSYGW
;
A
#
# COMPACT_ATOMS: atom_id res chain seq x y z
N MET A 1 7.09 5.93 -8.49
CA MET A 1 7.46 6.87 -7.41
C MET A 1 8.57 6.18 -6.60
N CYS A 2 9.69 6.83 -6.29
CA CYS A 2 10.91 6.16 -5.78
C CYS A 2 11.26 6.51 -4.31
N CYS A 3 10.56 7.46 -3.69
CA CYS A 3 10.77 7.81 -2.29
C CYS A 3 9.49 7.49 -1.53
N ALA A 4 9.63 6.99 -0.29
CA ALA A 4 8.56 6.60 0.63
C ALA A 4 7.33 7.51 0.55
N ALA A 5 6.14 6.96 0.79
CA ALA A 5 4.82 7.57 0.58
C ALA A 5 4.54 8.84 1.41
N GLY A 6 5.56 9.50 1.97
CA GLY A 6 5.47 10.75 2.70
C GLY A 6 5.35 12.00 1.81
N LEU A 7 5.90 13.11 2.29
CA LEU A 7 5.76 14.43 1.68
C LEU A 7 6.14 14.49 0.18
N PRO A 8 7.23 13.85 -0.30
CA PRO A 8 7.59 13.90 -1.72
C PRO A 8 6.50 13.33 -2.63
N MET A 9 5.85 12.23 -2.23
CA MET A 9 4.71 11.66 -2.95
C MET A 9 3.55 12.66 -3.01
N LYS A 10 3.18 13.28 -1.87
CA LYS A 10 2.09 14.26 -1.83
C LYS A 10 2.35 15.46 -2.72
N VAL A 11 3.57 16.00 -2.72
CA VAL A 11 3.96 17.13 -3.58
C VAL A 11 3.88 16.74 -5.05
N ALA A 12 4.47 15.60 -5.43
CA ALA A 12 4.44 15.12 -6.81
C ALA A 12 3.01 14.87 -7.30
N LEU A 13 2.19 14.25 -6.46
CA LEU A 13 0.79 13.96 -6.76
C LEU A 13 -0.04 15.24 -6.95
N ASN A 14 0.11 16.22 -6.07
CA ASN A 14 -0.56 17.51 -6.19
C ASN A 14 -0.15 18.27 -7.46
N GLN A 15 1.14 18.26 -7.81
CA GLN A 15 1.60 18.87 -9.05
C GLN A 15 1.04 18.17 -10.29
N LEU A 16 0.99 16.84 -10.27
CA LEU A 16 0.45 16.04 -11.37
C LEU A 16 -1.04 16.31 -11.56
N ILE A 17 -1.83 16.23 -10.49
CA ILE A 17 -3.28 16.46 -10.52
C ILE A 17 -3.57 17.89 -10.95
N GLY A 18 -2.90 18.88 -10.36
CA GLY A 18 -3.15 20.30 -10.67
C GLY A 18 -2.79 20.70 -12.11
N LYS A 19 -1.70 20.14 -12.67
CA LYS A 19 -1.22 20.47 -14.02
C LYS A 19 -1.90 19.65 -15.10
N ALA A 20 -1.90 18.33 -14.96
CA ALA A 20 -2.37 17.42 -16.01
C ALA A 20 -3.88 17.16 -15.94
N LYS A 21 -4.51 17.32 -14.76
CA LYS A 21 -5.94 17.09 -14.52
C LYS A 21 -6.45 15.76 -15.12
N PRO A 22 -5.83 14.62 -14.79
CA PRO A 22 -6.19 13.34 -15.39
C PRO A 22 -7.55 12.84 -14.89
N ASP A 23 -8.30 12.15 -15.76
CA ASP A 23 -9.54 11.45 -15.38
C ASP A 23 -9.28 10.18 -14.54
N ARG A 24 -8.09 9.58 -14.74
CA ARG A 24 -7.65 8.35 -14.08
C ARG A 24 -6.16 8.43 -13.79
N LEU A 25 -5.80 8.05 -12.57
CA LEU A 25 -4.42 7.90 -12.12
C LEU A 25 -4.16 6.45 -11.79
N LEU A 26 -3.21 5.83 -12.49
CA LEU A 26 -2.72 4.49 -12.16
C LEU A 26 -1.40 4.63 -11.42
N ILE A 27 -1.34 4.05 -10.23
CA ILE A 27 -0.15 4.07 -9.37
C ILE A 27 0.39 2.65 -9.31
N GLU A 28 1.60 2.46 -9.82
CA GLU A 28 2.38 1.25 -9.59
C GLU A 28 3.32 1.49 -8.39
N PRO A 29 3.08 0.85 -7.23
CA PRO A 29 3.90 1.04 -6.05
C PRO A 29 5.16 0.16 -6.05
N SER A 30 5.65 -0.29 -7.22
CA SER A 30 6.85 -1.12 -7.31
C SER A 30 8.08 -0.37 -6.77
N GLY A 31 8.84 -1.03 -5.90
CA GLY A 31 9.99 -0.44 -5.21
C GLY A 31 9.66 0.47 -4.02
N LEU A 32 8.39 0.71 -3.72
CA LEU A 32 7.97 1.35 -2.46
C LEU A 32 7.81 0.23 -1.41
N GLY A 33 8.65 0.24 -0.37
CA GLY A 33 8.64 -0.80 0.68
C GLY A 33 7.36 -0.89 1.50
N HIS A 34 6.41 0.04 1.33
CA HIS A 34 5.21 0.17 2.16
C HIS A 34 3.97 0.51 1.31
N PRO A 35 3.30 -0.49 0.71
CA PRO A 35 2.10 -0.28 -0.09
C PRO A 35 0.89 0.19 0.73
N GLU A 36 0.83 -0.16 2.02
CA GLU A 36 -0.22 0.31 2.94
C GLU A 36 -0.19 1.82 3.14
N GLU A 37 1.00 2.42 3.25
CA GLU A 37 1.15 3.88 3.39
C GLU A 37 0.63 4.62 2.16
N VAL A 38 0.87 4.06 0.95
CA VAL A 38 0.34 4.62 -0.30
C VAL A 38 -1.19 4.65 -0.23
N ILE A 39 -1.81 3.55 0.17
CA ILE A 39 -3.26 3.47 0.32
C ILE A 39 -3.76 4.47 1.37
N ALA A 40 -3.13 4.53 2.54
CA ALA A 40 -3.50 5.44 3.62
C ALA A 40 -3.40 6.92 3.22
N VAL A 41 -2.40 7.28 2.42
CA VAL A 41 -2.30 8.64 1.87
C VAL A 41 -3.43 8.91 0.91
N LEU A 42 -3.71 8.00 -0.03
CA LEU A 42 -4.73 8.20 -1.06
C LEU A 42 -6.17 8.17 -0.51
N SER A 43 -6.43 7.43 0.57
CA SER A 43 -7.73 7.38 1.25
C SER A 43 -7.88 8.44 2.36
N GLY A 44 -6.80 9.16 2.69
CA GLY A 44 -6.79 10.19 3.71
C GLY A 44 -7.60 11.44 3.35
N GLU A 45 -8.03 12.19 4.36
CA GLU A 45 -8.95 13.35 4.25
C GLU A 45 -8.54 14.36 3.18
N PHE A 46 -7.23 14.61 3.05
CA PHE A 46 -6.69 15.56 2.07
C PHE A 46 -7.06 15.19 0.62
N TYR A 47 -7.13 13.89 0.30
CA TYR A 47 -7.42 13.40 -1.05
C TYR A 47 -8.85 12.90 -1.22
N GLN A 48 -9.63 12.66 -0.17
CA GLN A 48 -11.00 12.15 -0.26
C GLN A 48 -11.93 12.99 -1.18
N SER A 49 -11.70 14.29 -1.30
CA SER A 49 -12.50 15.18 -2.16
C SER A 49 -11.99 15.28 -3.61
N ILE A 50 -10.84 14.68 -3.92
CA ILE A 50 -10.12 14.86 -5.19
C ILE A 50 -9.86 13.52 -5.88
N ILE A 51 -9.60 12.47 -5.11
CA ILE A 51 -9.27 11.12 -5.57
C ILE A 51 -10.35 10.17 -5.09
N ASP A 52 -10.92 9.45 -6.05
CA ASP A 52 -11.81 8.34 -5.80
C ASP A 52 -11.02 7.04 -5.97
N LEU A 53 -10.58 6.46 -4.85
CA LEU A 53 -9.75 5.26 -4.84
C LEU A 53 -10.57 4.03 -5.27
N ARG A 54 -10.21 3.50 -6.43
CA ARG A 54 -10.79 2.27 -7.00
C ARG A 54 -9.92 1.05 -6.69
N ALA A 55 -10.44 -0.12 -7.05
CA ALA A 55 -9.88 -1.43 -6.72
C ALA A 55 -8.36 -1.53 -6.90
N THR A 56 -7.69 -2.08 -5.90
CA THR A 56 -6.27 -2.41 -5.94
C THR A 56 -6.07 -3.81 -6.52
N LEU A 57 -5.11 -3.93 -7.45
CA LEU A 57 -4.78 -5.20 -8.11
C LEU A 57 -3.37 -5.61 -7.71
N THR A 58 -3.23 -6.84 -7.21
CA THR A 58 -1.93 -7.43 -6.92
C THR A 58 -1.63 -8.56 -7.89
N LEU A 59 -0.57 -8.38 -8.68
CA LEU A 59 -0.11 -9.39 -9.64
C LEU A 59 0.83 -10.36 -8.93
N VAL A 60 0.58 -11.65 -9.10
CA VAL A 60 1.39 -12.74 -8.52
C VAL A 60 1.78 -13.75 -9.60
N ASP A 61 2.95 -14.36 -9.44
CA ASP A 61 3.41 -15.50 -10.23
C ASP A 61 3.34 -16.74 -9.34
N ALA A 62 2.45 -17.68 -9.69
CA ALA A 62 2.12 -18.81 -8.81
C ALA A 62 3.33 -19.72 -8.52
N ARG A 63 4.37 -19.70 -9.36
CA ARG A 63 5.60 -20.48 -9.16
C ARG A 63 6.37 -20.08 -7.91
N HIS A 64 6.23 -18.84 -7.46
CA HIS A 64 6.89 -18.35 -6.25
C HIS A 64 6.33 -18.99 -4.97
N MET A 65 5.16 -19.64 -5.04
CA MET A 65 4.58 -20.34 -3.90
C MET A 65 5.39 -21.55 -3.46
N ALA A 66 6.34 -22.04 -4.26
CA ALA A 66 7.25 -23.10 -3.86
C ALA A 66 8.41 -22.60 -2.98
N ASP A 67 8.72 -21.30 -3.02
CA ASP A 67 9.90 -20.71 -2.37
C ASP A 67 9.51 -19.95 -1.10
N ALA A 68 10.03 -20.42 0.04
CA ALA A 68 9.80 -19.82 1.35
C ALA A 68 10.22 -18.34 1.39
N LYS A 69 11.27 -17.95 0.64
CA LYS A 69 11.73 -16.56 0.58
C LYS A 69 10.63 -15.62 0.12
N TYR A 70 9.76 -16.04 -0.81
CA TYR A 70 8.64 -15.21 -1.26
C TYR A 70 7.48 -15.28 -0.28
N ARG A 71 7.13 -16.47 0.21
CA ARG A 71 6.02 -16.66 1.15
C ARG A 71 6.22 -15.93 2.48
N GLU A 72 7.47 -15.77 2.92
CA GLU A 72 7.84 -15.12 4.18
C GLU A 72 8.25 -13.65 3.98
N HIS A 73 8.29 -13.15 2.74
CA HIS A 73 8.68 -11.77 2.48
C HIS A 73 7.56 -10.81 2.88
N GLU A 74 7.85 -9.93 3.84
CA GLU A 74 6.87 -8.99 4.40
C GLU A 74 6.19 -8.13 3.32
N THR A 75 6.97 -7.50 2.42
CA THR A 75 6.38 -6.70 1.33
C THR A 75 5.48 -7.51 0.40
N PHE A 76 5.79 -8.78 0.16
CA PHE A 76 4.96 -9.64 -0.68
C PHE A 76 3.62 -9.93 0.01
N GLN A 77 3.65 -10.22 1.32
CA GLN A 77 2.46 -10.42 2.13
C GLN A 77 1.60 -9.15 2.21
N GLN A 78 2.21 -7.98 2.46
CA GLN A 78 1.51 -6.69 2.49
C GLN A 78 0.83 -6.39 1.16
N GLN A 79 1.51 -6.62 0.03
CA GLN A 79 0.92 -6.45 -1.31
C GLN A 79 -0.32 -7.33 -1.51
N LEU A 80 -0.31 -8.57 -1.00
CA LEU A 80 -1.49 -9.44 -1.06
C LEU A 80 -2.62 -8.95 -0.15
N GLN A 81 -2.30 -8.52 1.07
CA GLN A 81 -3.28 -8.02 2.04
C GLN A 81 -4.00 -6.77 1.53
N ILE A 82 -3.25 -5.88 0.87
CA ILE A 82 -3.84 -4.66 0.32
C ILE A 82 -4.63 -4.89 -0.98
N ALA A 83 -4.74 -6.11 -1.51
CA ALA A 83 -5.40 -6.37 -2.78
C ALA A 83 -6.94 -6.42 -2.63
N ASP A 84 -7.66 -5.79 -3.55
CA ASP A 84 -9.09 -6.05 -3.80
C ASP A 84 -9.28 -7.21 -4.79
N LEU A 85 -8.30 -7.41 -5.68
CA LEU A 85 -8.29 -8.50 -6.66
C LEU A 85 -6.86 -9.01 -6.87
N ILE A 86 -6.69 -10.34 -6.84
CA ILE A 86 -5.41 -11.00 -7.09
C ILE A 86 -5.39 -11.49 -8.54
N VAL A 87 -4.32 -11.18 -9.26
CA VAL A 87 -4.09 -11.66 -10.63
C VAL A 87 -2.90 -12.61 -10.64
N ALA A 88 -3.16 -13.91 -10.75
CA ALA A 88 -2.13 -14.91 -11.02
C ALA A 88 -1.77 -14.90 -12.51
N ASN A 89 -0.67 -14.23 -12.85
CA ASN A 89 -0.21 -14.07 -14.23
C ASN A 89 0.90 -15.07 -14.58
N LYS A 90 1.10 -15.29 -15.89
CA LYS A 90 2.03 -16.25 -16.50
C LYS A 90 1.55 -17.70 -16.44
N SER A 91 0.24 -17.92 -16.57
CA SER A 91 -0.34 -19.27 -16.54
C SER A 91 0.14 -20.18 -17.67
N ASP A 92 0.79 -19.64 -18.70
CA ASP A 92 1.53 -20.38 -19.72
C ASP A 92 2.80 -21.07 -19.18
N MET A 93 3.29 -20.64 -18.01
CA MET A 93 4.53 -21.13 -17.40
C MET A 93 4.34 -22.06 -16.19
N TYR A 94 3.10 -22.33 -15.77
CA TYR A 94 2.80 -23.19 -14.62
C TYR A 94 1.50 -23.96 -14.79
N GLY A 95 1.34 -25.02 -13.98
CA GLY A 95 0.20 -25.91 -14.04
C GLY A 95 -0.73 -25.80 -12.83
N GLN A 96 -1.53 -26.85 -12.65
CA GLN A 96 -2.52 -26.92 -11.58
C GLN A 96 -1.89 -26.98 -10.19
N SER A 97 -0.68 -27.53 -10.06
CA SER A 97 0.06 -27.63 -8.79
C SER A 97 0.38 -26.26 -8.21
N GLU A 98 0.88 -25.33 -9.02
CA GLU A 98 1.25 -23.99 -8.55
C GLU A 98 0.00 -23.17 -8.20
N ILE A 99 -1.08 -23.33 -8.98
CA ILE A 99 -2.37 -22.70 -8.65
C ILE A 99 -2.91 -23.24 -7.33
N ALA A 100 -2.81 -24.55 -7.08
CA ALA A 100 -3.25 -25.16 -5.82
C ALA A 100 -2.41 -24.64 -4.64
N ALA A 101 -1.08 -24.52 -4.82
CA ALA A 101 -0.19 -23.95 -3.82
C ALA A 101 -0.52 -22.48 -3.52
N LEU A 102 -0.79 -21.67 -4.55
CA LEU A 102 -1.23 -20.28 -4.37
C LEU A 102 -2.54 -20.20 -3.59
N LYS A 103 -3.53 -21.02 -3.94
CA LYS A 103 -4.81 -21.03 -3.22
C LYS A 103 -4.65 -21.46 -1.76
N ALA A 104 -3.82 -22.47 -1.49
CA ALA A 104 -3.52 -22.89 -0.13
C ALA A 104 -2.85 -21.76 0.67
N TYR A 105 -1.87 -21.10 0.08
CA TYR A 105 -1.19 -19.96 0.70
C TYR A 105 -2.13 -18.77 0.95
N LEU A 106 -3.02 -18.43 0.00
CA LEU A 106 -4.02 -17.39 0.22
C LEU A 106 -5.00 -17.76 1.35
N ASN A 107 -5.35 -19.04 1.49
CA ASN A 107 -6.17 -19.51 2.60
C ASN A 107 -5.44 -19.41 3.95
N GLU A 108 -4.15 -19.75 4.02
CA GLU A 108 -3.30 -19.55 5.21
C GLU A 108 -3.23 -18.07 5.62
N MET A 109 -3.22 -17.18 4.64
CA MET A 109 -3.23 -15.72 4.82
C MET A 109 -4.63 -15.15 5.11
N HIS A 110 -5.68 -15.98 5.14
CA HIS A 110 -7.09 -15.55 5.28
C HIS A 110 -7.60 -14.65 4.14
N LEU A 111 -7.09 -14.85 2.92
CA LEU A 111 -7.39 -14.09 1.72
C LEU A 111 -8.17 -14.90 0.67
N GLN A 112 -8.71 -16.07 1.04
CA GLN A 112 -9.41 -16.98 0.11
C GLN A 112 -10.69 -16.41 -0.51
N GLU A 113 -11.30 -15.40 0.14
CA GLU A 113 -12.49 -14.70 -0.36
C GLU A 113 -12.16 -13.65 -1.43
N LEU A 114 -10.89 -13.28 -1.59
CA LEU A 114 -10.50 -12.33 -2.63
C LEU A 114 -10.67 -12.95 -4.02
N PRO A 115 -11.24 -12.20 -4.99
CA PRO A 115 -11.28 -12.63 -6.37
C PRO A 115 -9.88 -12.96 -6.90
N LEU A 116 -9.72 -14.17 -7.44
CA LEU A 116 -8.49 -14.63 -8.08
C LEU A 116 -8.72 -14.79 -9.59
N GLN A 117 -8.00 -14.01 -10.39
CA GLN A 117 -8.01 -14.10 -11.85
C GLN A 117 -6.72 -14.75 -12.35
N ILE A 118 -6.84 -15.75 -13.22
CA ILE A 118 -5.68 -16.41 -13.83
C ILE A 118 -5.51 -15.83 -15.24
N THR A 119 -4.29 -15.39 -15.54
CA THR A 119 -3.97 -14.70 -16.79
C THR A 119 -2.64 -15.17 -17.36
N GLN A 120 -2.47 -14.93 -18.66
CA GLN A 120 -1.22 -15.10 -19.40
C GLN A 120 -0.93 -13.83 -20.17
N ASP A 121 0.33 -13.65 -20.59
CA ASP A 121 0.76 -12.52 -21.43
C ASP A 121 0.44 -11.13 -20.83
N ALA A 122 0.35 -11.03 -19.50
CA ALA A 122 0.00 -9.79 -18.79
C ALA A 122 -1.36 -9.19 -19.20
N LYS A 123 -2.30 -10.04 -19.66
CA LYS A 123 -3.65 -9.59 -20.02
C LYS A 123 -4.44 -9.20 -18.78
N ILE A 124 -4.69 -7.90 -18.64
CA ILE A 124 -5.53 -7.33 -17.57
C ILE A 124 -6.82 -6.79 -18.17
N ASN A 125 -7.96 -7.16 -17.58
CA ASN A 125 -9.24 -6.57 -17.94
C ASN A 125 -9.42 -5.25 -17.17
N THR A 126 -9.63 -4.16 -17.91
CA THR A 126 -9.81 -2.82 -17.33
C THR A 126 -11.05 -2.71 -16.45
N GLU A 127 -12.05 -3.57 -16.62
CA GLU A 127 -13.22 -3.62 -15.74
C GLU A 127 -12.86 -3.95 -14.29
N TRP A 128 -11.75 -4.66 -14.06
CA TRP A 128 -11.28 -5.00 -12.71
C TRP A 128 -10.84 -3.78 -11.90
N LEU A 129 -10.51 -2.66 -12.56
CA LEU A 129 -10.12 -1.39 -11.93
C LEU A 129 -11.30 -0.49 -11.56
N LYS A 130 -12.54 -0.88 -11.88
CA LYS A 130 -13.72 -0.04 -11.66
C LYS A 130 -14.36 -0.14 -10.28
N PRO A 131 -14.40 -1.31 -9.60
CA PRO A 131 -15.01 -1.42 -8.27
C PRO A 131 -14.36 -0.44 -7.27
N ASN A 132 -15.09 -0.10 -6.21
CA ASN A 132 -14.53 0.72 -5.13
C ASN A 132 -13.51 -0.10 -4.33
N ALA A 133 -12.44 0.55 -3.88
CA ALA A 133 -11.47 -0.12 -3.01
C ALA A 133 -12.07 -0.44 -1.64
N LYS A 134 -11.69 -1.58 -1.04
CA LYS A 134 -12.12 -1.94 0.32
C LYS A 134 -11.59 -0.99 1.40
N PHE A 135 -10.55 -0.22 1.09
CA PHE A 135 -9.88 0.72 2.01
C PHE A 135 -10.58 2.05 2.21
N ASN A 136 -11.67 2.31 1.48
CA ASN A 136 -12.57 3.43 1.78
C ASN A 136 -13.28 3.31 3.14
N GLN A 137 -12.88 2.34 3.98
CA GLN A 137 -13.40 2.10 5.33
C GLN A 137 -12.30 2.14 6.42
N ALA A 138 -11.03 2.36 6.07
CA ALA A 138 -9.96 2.44 7.07
C ALA A 138 -9.96 3.81 7.75
N VAL A 139 -10.82 3.95 8.75
CA VAL A 139 -10.70 4.98 9.78
C VAL A 139 -9.57 4.53 10.70
N TRP A 140 -8.49 5.32 10.80
CA TRP A 140 -7.51 5.13 11.87
C TRP A 140 -8.27 5.13 13.21
N GLN A 141 -8.21 4.04 13.98
CA GLN A 141 -8.84 4.03 15.32
C GLN A 141 -8.28 5.15 16.19
N GLU A 142 -6.99 5.46 16.01
CA GLU A 142 -6.36 6.69 16.50
C GLU A 142 -5.51 7.26 15.36
N GLN A 143 -5.88 8.43 14.85
CA GLN A 143 -4.97 9.19 14.00
C GLN A 143 -3.71 9.53 14.84
N PRO A 144 -2.49 9.32 14.32
CA PRO A 144 -1.30 9.79 15.02
C PRO A 144 -1.44 11.31 15.20
N ALA A 145 -1.42 11.77 16.45
CA ALA A 145 -1.49 13.19 16.74
C ALA A 145 -0.32 13.88 16.02
N VAL A 146 -0.64 14.75 15.05
CA VAL A 146 0.35 15.66 14.50
C VAL A 146 0.80 16.54 15.66
N PHE A 147 2.08 16.44 16.02
CA PHE A 147 2.62 17.20 17.14
C PHE A 147 2.56 18.68 16.78
N ASP A 148 1.64 19.39 17.40
CA ASP A 148 1.46 20.82 17.22
C ASP A 148 2.49 21.53 18.11
N LEU A 149 3.61 21.95 17.52
CA LEU A 149 4.65 22.74 18.18
C LEU A 149 4.15 24.16 18.50
N LYS A 150 3.01 24.28 19.18
CA LYS A 150 2.41 25.57 19.58
C LYS A 150 3.05 26.19 20.81
N ASN A 151 3.94 25.49 21.50
CA ASN A 151 4.63 26.02 22.66
C ASN A 151 6.10 26.28 22.35
N GLU A 152 6.37 27.46 21.80
CA GLU A 152 7.71 28.06 21.61
C GLU A 152 8.44 28.38 22.93
N THR A 153 7.93 27.95 24.08
CA THR A 153 8.37 28.39 25.42
C THR A 153 9.19 27.37 26.19
N GLN A 154 9.53 26.21 25.60
CA GLN A 154 10.43 25.25 26.26
C GLN A 154 11.89 25.76 26.23
N PRO A 155 12.55 25.94 27.38
CA PRO A 155 13.95 26.33 27.41
C PRO A 155 14.83 25.21 26.85
N ILE A 156 15.77 25.57 25.97
CA ILE A 156 16.72 24.64 25.37
C ILE A 156 17.64 24.09 26.47
N PRO A 157 17.73 22.77 26.65
CA PRO A 157 18.63 22.16 27.63
C PRO A 157 20.10 22.37 27.26
N ASP A 158 21.00 22.24 28.24
CA ASP A 158 22.44 22.48 28.07
C ASP A 158 23.11 21.61 26.99
N CYS A 159 22.48 20.50 26.58
CA CYS A 159 22.93 19.67 25.46
C CYS A 159 22.70 20.31 24.07
N GLY A 160 22.00 21.44 24.00
CA GLY A 160 21.89 22.28 22.81
C GLY A 160 20.79 21.90 21.81
N TYR A 161 20.00 20.87 22.11
CA TYR A 161 18.87 20.46 21.27
C TYR A 161 17.72 19.93 22.13
N LEU A 162 16.49 20.17 21.68
CA LEU A 162 15.31 19.51 22.20
C LEU A 162 15.09 18.26 21.33
N ALA A 163 14.97 17.09 21.96
CA ALA A 163 14.57 15.88 21.26
C ALA A 163 13.33 15.32 21.95
N LEU A 164 12.30 15.01 21.16
CA LEU A 164 11.07 14.41 21.63
C LEU A 164 10.90 13.04 20.98
N GLY A 165 10.76 12.03 21.82
CA GLY A 165 10.47 10.66 21.43
C GLY A 165 9.00 10.33 21.67
N GLN A 166 8.37 9.62 20.76
CA GLN A 166 7.07 8.99 20.98
C GLN A 166 7.13 7.52 20.58
N GLN A 167 6.51 6.68 21.41
CA GLN A 167 6.31 5.28 21.12
C GLN A 167 4.85 5.03 20.70
N LEU A 168 4.66 4.53 19.48
CA LEU A 168 3.35 4.21 18.91
C LEU A 168 3.37 2.78 18.38
N SER A 169 2.49 1.94 18.91
CA SER A 169 2.29 0.55 18.43
C SER A 169 3.59 -0.26 18.30
N GLY A 170 4.52 -0.09 19.25
CA GLY A 170 5.81 -0.81 19.28
C GLY A 170 6.95 -0.16 18.50
N TRP A 171 6.75 1.04 17.93
CA TRP A 171 7.77 1.78 17.19
C TRP A 171 8.13 3.08 17.90
N ASP A 172 9.42 3.42 17.90
CA ASP A 172 9.94 4.68 18.44
C ASP A 172 10.18 5.68 17.31
N SER A 173 9.60 6.87 17.44
CA SER A 173 9.84 8.02 16.56
C SER A 173 10.49 9.14 17.35
N TYR A 174 11.58 9.71 16.84
CA TYR A 174 12.28 10.84 17.44
C TYR A 174 12.28 12.03 16.50
N GLY A 175 11.89 13.20 17.02
CA GLY A 175 12.01 14.50 16.35
C GLY A 175 12.95 15.43 17.12
N TRP A 176 13.58 16.36 16.42
CA TRP A 176 14.47 17.40 16.96
C TRP A 176 14.04 18.79 16.48
#